data_AF-A0A840VCI2-F1
#
_entry.id   AF-A0A840VCI2-F1
#
_cell.length_a   1.000
_cell.length_b   1.000
_cell.length_c   1.000
_cell.angle_alpha   90.00
_cell.angle_beta   90.00
_cell.angle_gamma   90.00
#
_symmetry.space_group_name_H-M   'P 1'
#
loop_
_entity.id
_entity.type
_entity.pdbx_description
1 polymer ?
#
loop_
_entity_poly.entity_id
_entity_poly.type
_entity_poly.pdbx_seq_one_letter_code
_entity_poly.pdbx_strand_id
1 'polypeptide(L)'
;MKAATLLFALFISAAAGQSFSIPGNVPNPAPEGEGTVDREIVNTPSRYAVLNVDAYLRSVSASFDMRNRKLDPFCRYQDPNYRPVQPVVSRVSKRPTAVRKIPLSDYVNRLAITGINATRREFLMGFRTFHAGDTLRVKTEAGILSLEVLAIEPNRITFQNTESSETAIKQFEILPDGMTRGAATQPPGLVPNDEDATIDLTPGP
;
A
#
# COMPACT_ATOMS: atom_id res chain seq x y z
N MET A 1 0.92 -43.53 31.74
CA MET A 1 1.38 -42.71 32.89
C MET A 1 1.83 -41.34 32.35
N LYS A 2 1.27 -40.26 32.91
CA LYS A 2 1.72 -38.83 32.93
C LYS A 2 1.95 -38.17 31.55
N ALA A 3 1.00 -37.45 30.94
CA ALA A 3 0.44 -36.13 31.29
C ALA A 3 1.53 -35.05 31.48
N ALA A 4 1.69 -34.16 30.49
CA ALA A 4 2.49 -32.94 30.58
C ALA A 4 1.68 -31.72 30.08
N THR A 5 1.16 -31.04 31.09
CA THR A 5 0.51 -29.72 31.21
C THR A 5 1.43 -28.61 30.67
N LEU A 6 0.99 -27.81 29.68
CA LEU A 6 0.53 -26.40 29.78
C LEU A 6 1.60 -25.34 30.12
N LEU A 7 1.88 -24.41 29.18
CA LEU A 7 2.04 -23.00 29.51
C LEU A 7 1.71 -22.09 28.31
N PHE A 8 0.75 -21.21 28.55
CA PHE A 8 0.16 -20.24 27.63
C PHE A 8 0.93 -18.92 27.79
N ALA A 9 1.61 -18.45 26.74
CA ALA A 9 2.32 -17.17 26.74
C ALA A 9 1.45 -16.08 26.08
N LEU A 10 0.87 -15.24 26.93
CA LEU A 10 0.08 -14.05 26.60
C LEU A 10 1.04 -12.91 26.21
N PHE A 11 1.09 -12.52 24.94
CA PHE A 11 1.81 -11.31 24.51
C PHE A 11 0.87 -10.09 24.59
N ILE A 12 1.08 -9.28 25.62
CA ILE A 12 0.58 -7.91 25.73
C ILE A 12 1.57 -7.03 24.97
N SER A 13 1.16 -6.42 23.85
CA SER A 13 1.94 -5.36 23.20
C SER A 13 1.30 -4.02 23.48
N ALA A 14 2.08 -3.16 24.13
CA ALA A 14 1.71 -1.85 24.63
C ALA A 14 1.48 -0.84 23.49
N ALA A 15 0.44 -0.02 23.66
CA ALA A 15 0.17 1.13 22.81
C ALA A 15 1.24 2.21 23.05
N ALA A 16 1.96 2.58 21.99
CA ALA A 16 2.86 3.74 22.00
C ALA A 16 2.04 5.03 22.00
N GLY A 17 2.20 5.82 23.07
CA GLY A 17 1.63 7.16 23.19
C GLY A 17 2.35 8.14 22.27
N GLN A 18 1.62 8.72 21.31
CA GLN A 18 2.02 9.95 20.65
C GLN A 18 1.39 11.13 21.39
N SER A 19 2.27 11.97 21.94
CA SER A 19 1.97 13.22 22.62
C SER A 19 1.39 14.24 21.64
N PHE A 20 0.09 14.52 21.75
CA PHE A 20 -0.53 15.72 21.20
C PHE A 20 -0.45 16.84 22.24
N SER A 21 0.33 17.87 21.95
CA SER A 21 0.29 19.14 22.67
C SER A 21 -1.00 19.89 22.32
N ILE A 22 -1.91 20.02 23.29
CA ILE A 22 -3.13 20.81 23.18
C ILE A 22 -2.76 22.28 23.44
N PRO A 23 -2.98 23.22 22.50
CA PRO A 23 -2.83 24.64 22.79
C PRO A 23 -3.93 25.11 23.75
N GLY A 24 -3.52 25.72 24.86
CA GLY A 24 -4.28 26.64 25.71
C GLY A 24 -5.78 26.41 25.85
N ASN A 25 -6.18 25.55 26.79
CA ASN A 25 -7.56 25.51 27.26
C ASN A 25 -7.83 26.75 28.13
N VAL A 26 -8.29 27.83 27.50
CA VAL A 26 -9.01 28.89 28.21
C VAL A 26 -10.32 28.24 28.71
N PRO A 27 -10.66 28.31 30.00
CA PRO A 27 -11.93 27.76 30.48
C PRO A 27 -13.06 28.51 29.78
N ASN A 28 -13.70 27.83 28.83
CA ASN A 28 -14.92 28.31 28.21
C ASN A 28 -15.99 28.33 29.32
N PRO A 29 -16.63 29.47 29.60
CA PRO A 29 -17.66 29.53 30.63
C PRO A 29 -18.78 28.54 30.28
N ALA A 30 -19.26 27.83 31.30
CA ALA A 30 -20.39 26.92 31.20
C ALA A 30 -21.57 27.61 30.52
N PRO A 31 -22.36 26.90 29.68
CA PRO A 31 -23.60 27.49 29.19
C PRO A 31 -24.51 27.74 30.40
N GLU A 32 -24.68 29.01 30.74
CA GLU A 32 -25.71 29.52 31.63
C GLU A 32 -27.07 29.25 30.98
N GLY A 33 -27.55 28.02 31.14
CA GLY A 33 -28.94 27.67 30.97
C GLY A 33 -29.66 28.06 32.25
N GLU A 34 -30.07 29.32 32.36
CA GLU A 34 -31.03 29.75 33.38
C GLU A 34 -32.32 28.95 33.23
N GLY A 35 -32.53 28.09 34.20
CA GLY A 35 -33.78 27.42 34.49
C GLY A 35 -33.69 27.01 35.94
N THR A 36 -33.91 27.97 36.84
CA THR A 36 -34.20 27.65 38.23
C THR A 36 -35.49 26.83 38.24
N VAL A 37 -35.35 25.50 38.18
CA VAL A 37 -36.48 24.60 38.39
C VAL A 37 -36.89 24.81 39.83
N ASP A 38 -38.07 25.38 40.05
CA ASP A 38 -38.63 25.55 41.38
C ASP A 38 -38.64 24.18 42.07
N ARG A 39 -37.76 24.01 43.07
CA ARG A 39 -37.53 22.72 43.75
C ARG A 39 -38.80 22.14 44.36
N GLU A 40 -39.80 22.98 44.59
CA GLU A 40 -41.11 22.60 45.11
C GLU A 40 -41.92 21.75 44.13
N ILE A 41 -41.79 21.97 42.81
CA ILE A 41 -42.54 21.23 41.78
C ILE A 41 -41.99 19.81 41.58
N VAL A 42 -40.70 19.60 41.88
CA VAL A 42 -40.00 18.31 41.72
C VAL A 42 -40.52 17.25 42.70
N ASN A 43 -40.99 17.67 43.87
CA ASN A 43 -41.46 16.77 44.93
C ASN A 43 -42.98 16.53 44.89
N THR A 44 -43.71 17.15 43.96
CA THR A 44 -45.16 17.02 43.85
C THR A 44 -45.52 15.74 43.11
N PRO A 45 -46.39 14.87 43.63
CA PRO A 45 -46.81 13.67 42.92
C PRO A 45 -47.52 14.02 41.60
N SER A 46 -47.32 13.20 40.56
CA SER A 46 -47.90 13.38 39.22
C SER A 46 -49.43 13.59 39.22
N ARG A 47 -50.13 13.03 40.21
CA ARG A 47 -51.57 13.17 40.41
C ARG A 47 -52.02 14.62 40.65
N TYR A 48 -51.15 15.48 41.17
CA TYR A 48 -51.45 16.87 41.52
C TYR A 48 -50.87 17.89 40.54
N ALA A 49 -50.26 17.44 39.43
CA ALA A 49 -49.67 18.31 38.41
C ALA A 49 -50.69 19.05 37.54
N VAL A 50 -52.00 18.83 37.75
CA VAL A 50 -53.11 19.30 36.90
C VAL A 50 -53.12 20.83 36.71
N LEU A 51 -52.63 21.59 37.69
CA LEU A 51 -52.58 23.06 37.63
C LEU A 51 -51.47 23.59 36.72
N ASN A 52 -50.34 22.89 36.59
CA ASN A 52 -49.16 23.34 35.83
C ASN A 52 -48.42 22.15 35.20
N VAL A 53 -49.12 21.46 34.29
CA VAL A 53 -48.62 20.23 33.64
C VAL A 53 -47.30 20.49 32.91
N ASP A 54 -47.17 21.60 32.20
CA ASP A 54 -45.96 21.91 31.42
C ASP A 54 -44.74 22.17 32.30
N ALA A 55 -44.91 22.85 33.43
CA ALA A 55 -43.83 23.10 34.38
C ALA A 55 -43.38 21.79 35.06
N TYR A 56 -44.33 20.94 35.41
CA TYR A 56 -44.06 19.61 35.97
C TYR A 56 -43.36 18.70 34.96
N LEU A 57 -43.80 18.67 33.70
CA LEU A 57 -43.13 17.88 32.67
C LEU A 57 -41.71 18.41 32.38
N ARG A 58 -41.49 19.73 32.43
CA ARG A 58 -40.14 20.32 32.32
C ARG A 58 -39.26 19.93 33.50
N SER A 59 -39.77 19.91 34.73
CA SER A 59 -39.00 19.52 35.91
C SER A 59 -38.62 18.04 35.89
N VAL A 60 -39.58 17.15 35.57
CA VAL A 60 -39.34 15.70 35.43
C VAL A 60 -38.42 15.41 34.24
N SER A 61 -38.58 16.11 33.11
CA SER A 61 -37.70 15.88 31.96
C SER A 61 -36.28 16.42 32.18
N ALA A 62 -36.10 17.43 33.04
CA ALA A 62 -34.80 17.97 33.41
C ALA A 62 -33.94 17.01 34.24
N SER A 63 -34.54 16.03 34.94
CA SER A 63 -33.78 15.02 35.69
C SER A 63 -33.14 13.95 34.80
N PHE A 64 -33.48 13.89 33.50
CA PHE A 64 -32.87 12.94 32.58
C PHE A 64 -31.67 13.55 31.86
N ASP A 65 -30.49 12.96 32.04
CA ASP A 65 -29.26 13.34 31.33
C ASP A 65 -29.42 13.31 29.81
N MET A 66 -30.36 12.51 29.29
CA MET A 66 -30.65 12.40 27.87
C MET A 66 -31.08 13.71 27.23
N ARG A 67 -31.68 14.63 27.99
CA ARG A 67 -32.18 15.93 27.49
C ARG A 67 -31.07 16.88 27.04
N ASN A 68 -29.87 16.77 27.64
CA ASN A 68 -28.72 17.61 27.32
C ASN A 68 -27.77 16.96 26.30
N ARG A 69 -28.09 15.75 25.82
CA ARG A 69 -27.24 15.05 24.86
C ARG A 69 -27.49 15.59 23.46
N LYS A 70 -26.41 16.00 22.78
CA LYS A 70 -26.45 16.35 21.35
C LYS A 70 -26.92 15.17 20.48
N LEU A 71 -26.57 13.94 20.89
CA LEU A 71 -26.85 12.70 20.16
C LEU A 71 -27.61 11.69 21.03
N ASP A 72 -28.69 11.19 20.45
CA ASP A 72 -29.49 10.07 20.93
C ASP A 72 -28.71 8.72 20.81
N PRO A 73 -28.99 7.67 21.61
CA PRO A 73 -28.50 6.30 21.41
C PRO A 73 -28.50 5.77 19.98
N PHE A 74 -29.39 6.24 19.09
CA PHE A 74 -29.39 5.87 17.67
C PHE A 74 -28.53 6.79 16.79
N CYS A 75 -27.62 7.57 17.39
CA CYS A 75 -26.74 8.53 16.72
C CYS A 75 -27.49 9.61 15.91
N ARG A 76 -28.70 9.96 16.34
CA ARG A 76 -29.51 11.05 15.75
C ARG A 76 -29.37 12.31 16.59
N TYR A 77 -29.34 13.47 15.93
CA TYR A 77 -29.38 14.76 16.62
C TYR A 77 -30.77 14.97 17.22
N GLN A 78 -30.82 15.36 18.48
CA GLN A 78 -32.09 15.63 19.19
C GLN A 78 -32.68 17.00 18.82
N ASP A 79 -31.83 17.94 18.38
CA ASP A 79 -32.24 19.29 18.03
C ASP A 79 -33.07 19.29 16.73
N PRO A 80 -34.33 19.76 16.75
CA PRO A 80 -35.20 19.77 15.56
C PRO A 80 -34.70 20.72 14.47
N ASN A 81 -33.89 21.71 14.83
CA ASN A 81 -33.33 22.69 13.89
C ASN A 81 -31.95 22.28 13.34
N TYR A 82 -31.40 21.14 13.77
CA TYR A 82 -30.10 20.70 13.30
C TYR A 82 -30.15 20.24 11.85
N ARG A 83 -29.36 20.90 10.98
CA ARG A 83 -29.15 20.48 9.59
C ARG A 83 -27.78 19.80 9.49
N PRO A 84 -27.69 18.55 8.99
CA PRO A 84 -26.41 17.90 8.83
C PRO A 84 -25.55 18.67 7.83
N VAL A 85 -24.31 18.94 8.21
CA VAL A 85 -23.32 19.51 7.29
C VAL A 85 -23.08 18.49 6.18
N GLN A 86 -23.48 18.84 4.96
CA GLN A 86 -23.17 18.00 3.80
C GLN A 86 -21.66 18.05 3.58
N PRO A 87 -20.99 16.90 3.43
CA PRO A 87 -19.57 16.90 3.12
C PRO A 87 -19.37 17.62 1.79
N VAL A 88 -18.66 18.75 1.83
CA VAL A 88 -18.25 19.46 0.62
C VAL A 88 -17.21 18.57 -0.05
N VAL A 89 -17.65 17.76 -1.01
CA VAL A 89 -16.77 16.93 -1.82
C VAL A 89 -16.06 17.87 -2.80
N SER A 90 -14.98 18.49 -2.34
CA SER A 90 -14.06 19.20 -3.23
C SER A 90 -13.51 18.16 -4.21
N ARG A 91 -14.00 18.18 -5.45
CA ARG A 91 -13.44 17.38 -6.54
C ARG A 91 -12.05 17.96 -6.84
N VAL A 92 -11.05 17.53 -6.08
CA VAL A 92 -9.66 17.73 -6.44
C VAL A 92 -9.47 16.97 -7.75
N SER A 93 -9.46 17.69 -8.87
CA SER A 93 -9.14 17.13 -10.17
C SER A 93 -7.68 16.70 -10.12
N LYS A 94 -7.45 15.44 -9.74
CA LYS A 94 -6.13 14.83 -9.88
C LYS A 94 -5.88 14.78 -11.38
N ARG A 95 -5.05 15.70 -11.88
CA ARG A 95 -4.50 15.65 -13.24
C ARG A 95 -3.98 14.22 -13.42
N PRO A 96 -4.44 13.46 -14.43
CA PRO A 96 -4.00 12.09 -14.60
C PRO A 96 -2.50 12.13 -14.87
N THR A 97 -1.71 11.71 -13.88
CA THR A 97 -0.30 11.43 -14.07
C THR A 97 -0.23 10.38 -15.15
N ALA A 98 0.35 10.71 -16.32
CA ALA A 98 0.53 9.75 -17.38
C ALA A 98 1.34 8.58 -16.83
N VAL A 99 0.67 7.44 -16.62
CA VAL A 99 1.30 6.22 -16.14
C VAL A 99 2.29 5.80 -17.22
N ARG A 100 3.59 6.00 -16.96
CA ARG A 100 4.64 5.54 -17.86
C ARG A 100 4.50 4.02 -17.98
N LYS A 101 4.15 3.53 -19.16
CA LYS A 101 4.09 2.09 -19.44
C LYS A 101 5.52 1.57 -19.41
N ILE A 102 5.84 0.77 -18.41
CA ILE A 102 7.13 0.08 -18.31
C ILE A 102 7.17 -0.98 -19.43
N PRO A 103 8.23 -1.02 -20.28
CA PRO A 103 8.34 -1.99 -21.36
C PRO A 103 8.56 -3.41 -20.84
N LEU A 104 8.26 -4.43 -21.66
CA LEU A 104 8.37 -5.82 -21.26
C LEU A 104 9.80 -6.22 -20.85
N SER A 105 10.79 -5.65 -21.53
CA SER A 105 12.22 -5.84 -21.25
C SER A 105 12.56 -5.62 -19.78
N ASP A 106 11.97 -4.60 -19.17
CA ASP A 106 12.29 -4.19 -17.80
C ASP A 106 11.72 -5.19 -16.79
N TYR A 107 10.55 -5.76 -17.07
CA TYR A 107 9.97 -6.82 -16.24
C TYR A 107 10.76 -8.11 -16.33
N VAL A 108 11.11 -8.52 -17.55
CA VAL A 108 11.91 -9.72 -17.82
C VAL A 108 13.29 -9.61 -17.16
N ASN A 109 13.90 -8.43 -17.21
CA ASN A 109 15.18 -8.17 -16.55
C ASN A 109 15.15 -8.28 -15.02
N ARG A 110 13.99 -8.11 -14.39
CA ARG A 110 13.82 -8.26 -12.94
C ARG A 110 13.53 -9.69 -12.48
N LEU A 111 13.29 -10.62 -13.41
CA LEU A 111 13.05 -12.02 -13.05
C LEU A 111 14.29 -12.65 -12.43
N ALA A 112 14.13 -13.20 -11.23
CA ALA A 112 15.18 -13.91 -10.50
C ALA A 112 15.27 -15.37 -10.98
N ILE A 113 16.04 -15.59 -12.05
CA ILE A 113 16.29 -16.92 -12.61
C ILE A 113 17.55 -17.48 -11.96
N THR A 114 17.39 -18.61 -11.27
CA THR A 114 18.42 -19.22 -10.43
C THR A 114 19.35 -20.12 -11.22
N GLY A 115 18.82 -20.81 -12.24
CA GLY A 115 19.59 -21.79 -13.00
C GLY A 115 18.97 -22.07 -14.36
N ILE A 116 19.80 -22.47 -15.31
CA ILE A 116 19.40 -22.74 -16.69
C ILE A 116 19.98 -24.09 -17.09
N ASN A 117 19.13 -24.97 -17.63
CA ASN A 117 19.54 -26.23 -18.24
C ASN A 117 19.13 -26.21 -19.71
N ALA A 118 20.03 -25.70 -20.54
CA ALA A 118 19.80 -25.54 -21.97
C ALA A 118 19.59 -26.88 -22.69
N THR A 119 20.21 -27.97 -22.21
CA THR A 119 20.06 -29.31 -22.82
C THR A 119 18.63 -29.81 -22.73
N ARG A 120 17.97 -29.59 -21.60
CA ARG A 120 16.57 -29.97 -21.38
C ARG A 120 15.57 -28.86 -21.73
N ARG A 121 16.07 -27.70 -22.17
CA ARG A 121 15.27 -26.49 -22.44
C ARG A 121 14.37 -26.15 -21.24
N GLU A 122 14.97 -26.14 -20.05
CA GLU A 122 14.30 -25.82 -18.80
C GLU A 122 15.11 -24.76 -18.04
N PHE A 123 14.44 -23.93 -17.27
CA PHE A 123 15.08 -23.01 -16.33
C PHE A 123 14.37 -23.01 -14.99
N LEU A 124 15.10 -22.59 -13.97
CA LEU A 124 14.64 -22.56 -12.59
C LEU A 124 14.40 -21.11 -12.17
N MET A 125 13.19 -20.84 -11.67
CA MET A 125 12.82 -19.57 -11.09
C MET A 125 12.26 -19.79 -9.68
N GLY A 126 12.98 -19.32 -8.66
CA GLY A 126 12.65 -19.59 -7.25
C GLY A 126 12.79 -21.07 -6.90
N PHE A 127 11.68 -21.80 -6.86
CA PHE A 127 11.62 -23.25 -6.59
C PHE A 127 10.84 -24.02 -7.67
N ARG A 128 10.58 -23.38 -8.82
CA ARG A 128 9.79 -23.93 -9.91
C ARG A 128 10.63 -24.06 -11.16
N THR A 129 10.46 -25.17 -11.85
CA THR A 129 11.05 -25.42 -13.17
C THR A 129 10.03 -25.05 -14.25
N PHE A 130 10.49 -24.36 -15.28
CA PHE A 130 9.71 -23.96 -16.44
C PHE A 130 10.40 -24.45 -17.71
N HIS A 131 9.61 -24.89 -18.68
CA HIS A 131 10.06 -25.36 -19.99
C HIS A 131 9.74 -24.34 -21.07
N ALA A 132 10.34 -24.52 -22.25
CA ALA A 132 9.91 -23.81 -23.44
C ALA A 132 8.46 -24.18 -23.79
N GLY A 133 7.62 -23.18 -24.04
CA GLY A 133 6.17 -23.29 -24.26
C GLY A 133 5.33 -23.06 -23.00
N ASP A 134 5.94 -23.02 -21.80
CA ASP A 134 5.18 -22.79 -20.58
C ASP A 134 4.76 -21.32 -20.45
N THR A 135 3.56 -21.10 -19.88
CA THR A 135 3.07 -19.77 -19.54
C THR A 135 3.36 -19.43 -18.08
N LEU A 136 4.14 -18.37 -17.88
CA LEU A 136 4.47 -17.79 -16.60
C LEU A 136 3.54 -16.62 -16.25
N ARG A 137 2.99 -16.62 -15.03
CA ARG A 137 2.21 -15.50 -14.51
C ARG A 137 3.04 -14.71 -13.49
N VAL A 138 3.35 -13.46 -13.82
CA VAL A 138 4.18 -12.58 -13.00
C VAL A 138 3.31 -11.46 -12.44
N LYS A 139 3.32 -11.29 -11.12
CA LYS A 139 2.65 -10.16 -10.46
C LYS A 139 3.56 -8.93 -10.52
N THR A 140 3.09 -7.88 -11.16
CA THR A 140 3.78 -6.59 -11.28
C THR A 140 2.99 -5.50 -10.54
N GLU A 141 3.55 -4.31 -10.42
CA GLU A 141 2.87 -3.13 -9.86
C GLU A 141 1.64 -2.74 -10.69
N ALA A 142 1.68 -2.97 -12.01
CA ALA A 142 0.61 -2.62 -12.94
C ALA A 142 -0.49 -3.70 -13.06
N GLY A 143 -0.23 -4.93 -12.60
CA GLY A 143 -1.17 -6.05 -12.74
C GLY A 143 -0.48 -7.41 -12.85
N ILE A 144 -1.25 -8.43 -13.25
CA ILE A 144 -0.71 -9.77 -13.53
C ILE A 144 -0.37 -9.82 -15.02
N LEU A 145 0.87 -10.16 -15.32
CA LEU A 145 1.40 -10.30 -16.68
C LEU A 145 1.53 -11.79 -17.02
N SER A 146 1.06 -12.20 -18.20
CA SER A 146 1.19 -13.57 -18.69
C SER A 146 2.28 -13.62 -19.77
N LEU A 147 3.34 -14.37 -19.49
CA LEU A 147 4.51 -14.50 -20.36
C LEU A 147 4.64 -15.94 -20.84
N GLU A 148 4.71 -16.15 -22.13
CA GLU A 148 5.08 -17.44 -22.72
C GLU A 148 6.59 -17.52 -22.92
N VAL A 149 7.18 -18.66 -22.59
CA VAL A 149 8.60 -18.92 -22.80
C VAL A 149 8.80 -19.46 -24.22
N LEU A 150 9.38 -18.67 -25.11
CA LEU A 150 9.60 -19.11 -26.51
C LEU A 150 10.82 -20.01 -26.66
N ALA A 151 11.95 -19.56 -26.11
CA ALA A 151 13.23 -20.24 -26.29
C ALA A 151 14.10 -20.09 -25.05
N ILE A 152 14.80 -21.18 -24.70
CA ILE A 152 15.76 -21.24 -23.60
C ILE A 152 17.10 -21.64 -24.20
N GLU A 153 18.04 -20.71 -24.19
CA GLU A 153 19.43 -20.91 -24.61
C GLU A 153 20.36 -20.80 -23.38
N PRO A 154 21.62 -21.26 -23.46
CA PRO A 154 22.53 -21.22 -22.32
C PRO A 154 22.77 -19.81 -21.77
N ASN A 155 22.79 -18.79 -22.63
CA ASN A 155 23.13 -17.41 -22.30
C ASN A 155 21.94 -16.44 -22.43
N ARG A 156 20.77 -16.90 -22.89
CA ARG A 156 19.58 -16.05 -23.00
C ARG A 156 18.29 -16.85 -22.94
N ILE A 157 17.24 -16.22 -22.45
CA ILE A 157 15.87 -16.75 -22.49
C ILE A 157 14.97 -15.71 -23.15
N THR A 158 14.16 -16.15 -24.10
CA THR A 158 13.23 -15.31 -24.86
C THR A 158 11.81 -15.53 -24.34
N PHE A 159 11.16 -14.43 -23.97
CA PHE A 159 9.79 -14.40 -23.46
C PHE A 159 8.91 -13.61 -24.41
N GLN A 160 7.65 -14.01 -24.54
CA GLN A 160 6.62 -13.28 -25.27
C GLN A 160 5.42 -13.02 -24.36
N ASN A 161 4.87 -11.80 -24.40
CA ASN A 161 3.62 -11.53 -23.72
C ASN A 161 2.45 -12.10 -24.55
N THR A 162 1.58 -12.90 -23.93
CA THR A 162 0.41 -13.48 -24.61
C THR A 162 -0.63 -12.45 -25.01
N GLU A 163 -0.69 -11.30 -24.31
CA GLU A 163 -1.70 -10.26 -24.54
C GLU A 163 -1.23 -9.20 -25.54
N SER A 164 0.03 -8.74 -25.41
CA SER A 164 0.57 -7.67 -26.26
C SER A 164 1.42 -8.16 -27.43
N SER A 165 1.70 -9.47 -27.50
CA SER A 165 2.64 -10.11 -28.42
C SER A 165 4.06 -9.53 -28.46
N GLU A 166 4.39 -8.64 -27.52
CA GLU A 166 5.72 -8.08 -27.32
C GLU A 166 6.70 -9.18 -26.89
N THR A 167 7.91 -9.15 -27.45
CA THR A 167 8.96 -10.12 -27.16
C THR A 167 10.09 -9.45 -26.40
N ALA A 168 10.62 -10.10 -25.37
CA ALA A 168 11.72 -9.62 -24.56
C ALA A 168 12.74 -10.72 -24.31
N ILE A 169 14.02 -10.34 -24.24
CA ILE A 169 15.14 -11.27 -24.08
C ILE A 169 15.80 -10.99 -22.73
N LYS A 170 15.94 -12.02 -21.90
CA LYS A 170 16.79 -11.99 -20.71
C LYS A 170 18.15 -12.57 -21.07
N GLN A 171 19.19 -11.75 -21.06
CA GLN A 171 20.56 -12.22 -21.27
C GLN A 171 21.23 -12.53 -19.91
N PHE A 172 22.00 -13.61 -19.88
CA PHE A 172 22.80 -14.04 -18.75
C PHE A 172 24.27 -13.95 -19.11
N GLU A 173 25.00 -13.17 -18.35
CA GLU A 173 26.46 -13.14 -18.44
C GLU A 173 27.00 -14.15 -17.44
N ILE A 174 27.19 -15.39 -17.91
CA ILE A 174 27.75 -16.47 -17.10
C ILE A 174 29.28 -16.28 -17.09
N LEU A 175 29.76 -15.36 -16.27
CA LEU A 175 31.15 -15.33 -15.84
C LEU A 175 31.25 -16.17 -14.56
N PRO A 176 32.22 -17.08 -14.43
CA PRO A 176 32.45 -17.78 -13.18
C PRO A 176 32.83 -16.81 -12.07
N ASP A 177 32.46 -17.13 -10.83
CA ASP A 177 32.76 -16.30 -9.66
C ASP A 177 34.26 -16.01 -9.59
N GLY A 178 34.60 -14.71 -9.53
CA GLY A 178 35.99 -14.23 -9.53
C GLY A 178 36.52 -13.77 -10.89
N MET A 179 35.77 -13.94 -11.98
CA MET A 179 36.09 -13.33 -13.28
C MET A 179 35.24 -12.08 -13.53
N THR A 180 35.87 -10.91 -13.43
CA THR A 180 35.33 -9.69 -14.04
C THR A 180 35.67 -9.67 -15.52
N ARG A 181 34.74 -9.31 -16.39
CA ARG A 181 35.03 -9.03 -17.79
C ARG A 181 36.18 -8.02 -17.82
N GLY A 182 37.35 -8.43 -18.29
CA GLY A 182 38.46 -7.50 -18.45
C GLY A 182 37.95 -6.35 -19.30
N ALA A 183 37.92 -5.13 -18.77
CA ALA A 183 37.97 -3.97 -19.64
C ALA A 183 39.15 -4.22 -20.57
N ALA A 184 38.97 -4.04 -21.87
CA ALA A 184 40.06 -4.19 -22.83
C ALA A 184 41.14 -3.15 -22.47
N THR A 185 42.03 -3.49 -21.54
CA THR A 185 43.20 -2.70 -21.20
C THR A 185 44.14 -2.95 -22.34
N GLN A 186 43.99 -2.12 -23.37
CA GLN A 186 44.91 -2.06 -24.47
C GLN A 186 46.30 -1.85 -23.89
N PRO A 187 47.28 -2.73 -24.17
CA PRO A 187 48.64 -2.52 -23.72
C PRO A 187 49.10 -1.13 -24.20
N PRO A 188 49.82 -0.35 -23.38
CA PRO A 188 50.33 0.95 -23.79
C PRO A 188 51.12 0.82 -25.10
N GLY A 189 50.66 1.47 -26.16
CA GLY A 189 51.31 1.44 -27.49
C GLY A 189 50.58 0.65 -28.58
N LEU A 190 49.49 -0.06 -28.28
CA LEU A 190 48.61 -0.66 -29.30
C LEU A 190 47.44 0.28 -29.60
N VAL A 191 47.42 0.84 -30.82
CA VAL A 191 46.28 1.60 -31.34
C VAL A 191 45.21 0.59 -31.82
N PRO A 192 43.91 0.82 -31.60
CA PRO A 192 42.86 -0.02 -32.17
C PRO A 192 43.01 -0.05 -33.70
N ASN A 193 42.64 -1.17 -34.33
CA ASN A 193 42.51 -1.19 -35.78
C ASN A 193 41.37 -0.25 -36.17
N ASP A 194 41.70 0.95 -36.62
CA ASP A 194 40.77 1.81 -37.37
C ASP A 194 40.64 1.23 -38.78
N GLU A 195 39.41 1.07 -39.28
CA GLU A 195 39.16 0.58 -40.64
C GLU A 195 39.75 1.51 -41.73
N ASP A 196 40.09 2.75 -41.36
CA ASP A 196 40.74 3.77 -42.20
C ASP A 196 42.28 3.85 -42.03
N ALA A 197 42.89 2.95 -41.25
CA ALA A 197 44.34 2.96 -41.06
C ALA A 197 45.06 2.55 -42.36
N THR A 198 45.74 3.52 -42.98
CA THR A 198 46.52 3.31 -44.22
C THR A 198 47.77 2.48 -43.91
N ILE A 199 47.89 1.29 -44.51
CA ILE A 199 49.05 0.40 -44.34
C ILE A 199 50.15 0.83 -45.32
N ASP A 200 51.20 1.47 -44.80
CA ASP A 200 52.38 1.81 -45.58
C ASP A 200 53.20 0.55 -45.89
N LEU A 201 53.17 0.12 -47.15
CA LEU A 201 53.99 -0.99 -47.68
C LEU A 201 55.32 -0.49 -48.25
N THR A 202 56.04 0.36 -47.52
CA THR A 202 57.41 0.72 -47.91
C THR A 202 58.37 -0.36 -47.41
N PRO A 203 59.00 -1.16 -48.29
CA PRO A 203 60.06 -2.07 -47.86
C PRO A 203 61.23 -1.23 -47.32
N GLY A 204 61.62 -1.50 -46.07
CA GLY A 204 62.76 -0.85 -45.44
C GLY A 204 64.06 -1.12 -46.21
N PRO A 205 65.08 -0.24 -46.08
CA PRO A 205 66.34 -0.32 -46.80
C PRO A 205 67.13 -1.59 -46.49
#